data_AF-A0A2A2QYQ2-F1
#
_entry.id   AF-A0A2A2QYQ2-F1
#
_cell.length_a   1.000
_cell.length_b   1.000
_cell.length_c   1.000
_cell.angle_alpha   90.00
_cell.angle_beta   90.00
_cell.angle_gamma   90.00
#
_symmetry.space_group_name_H-M   'P 1'
#
loop_
_entity.id
_entity.type
_entity.pdbx_description
1 polymer ?
#
loop_
_entity_poly.entity_id
_entity_poly.type
_entity_poly.pdbx_seq_one_letter_code
_entity_poly.pdbx_strand_id
1 'polypeptide(L)'
;ANLGVTTAKKWTGNELNLGASMTYGESTGVKNVDNYSASGQYNRLFSDRVYGGLKLTATKDDIANLDYRFTISPLAGYYFIKDATTQLSAEAGPSYVIENLGGASRSYAGLRVGERFEHKFSDSAKLWQTAEFIPQVDRFRRYLFNFELGVDASITKQVSLRAVLQDNYNSQPAVGRKANDIRLITGVAYKF
;
A
#
# COMPACT_ATOMS: atom_id res chain seq x y z
N ALA A 1 -5.94 8.23 16.33
CA ALA A 1 -6.88 8.45 15.21
C ALA A 1 -6.22 8.12 13.88
N ASN A 2 -6.93 7.51 12.94
CA ASN A 2 -6.47 7.26 11.58
C ASN A 2 -7.37 8.04 10.60
N LEU A 3 -6.75 8.78 9.67
CA LEU A 3 -7.43 9.53 8.63
C LEU A 3 -6.79 9.19 7.30
N GLY A 4 -7.60 8.95 6.27
CA GLY A 4 -7.10 8.62 4.95
C GLY A 4 -8.08 9.01 3.85
N VAL A 5 -7.52 9.35 2.70
CA VAL A 5 -8.25 9.69 1.48
C VAL A 5 -7.66 8.88 0.34
N THR A 6 -8.52 8.19 -0.40
CA THR A 6 -8.14 7.43 -1.59
C THR A 6 -9.03 7.86 -2.75
N THR A 7 -8.43 8.14 -3.90
CA THR A 7 -9.13 8.50 -5.14
C THR A 7 -8.66 7.59 -6.25
N ALA A 8 -9.60 7.01 -7.00
CA ALA A 8 -9.31 6.22 -8.19
C ALA A 8 -10.10 6.79 -9.37
N LYS A 9 -9.44 6.96 -10.51
CA LYS A 9 -10.05 7.43 -11.77
C LYS A 9 -9.62 6.53 -12.91
N LYS A 10 -10.57 6.07 -13.72
CA LYS A 10 -10.31 5.31 -14.95
C LYS A 10 -10.85 6.07 -16.15
N TRP A 11 -10.08 6.19 -17.23
CA TRP A 11 -10.50 6.83 -18.49
C TRP A 11 -9.72 6.27 -19.68
N THR A 12 -10.39 6.01 -20.80
CA THR A 12 -9.80 5.69 -22.12
C THR A 12 -8.47 4.90 -22.06
N GLY A 13 -8.47 3.71 -21.44
CA GLY A 13 -7.26 2.87 -21.32
C GLY A 13 -6.22 3.36 -20.31
N ASN A 14 -6.60 4.21 -19.35
CA ASN A 14 -5.74 4.72 -18.29
C ASN A 14 -6.43 4.56 -16.94
N GLU A 15 -5.63 4.33 -15.90
CA GLU A 15 -6.08 4.31 -14.51
C GLU A 15 -5.12 5.13 -13.66
N LEU A 16 -5.67 5.93 -12.75
CA LEU A 16 -4.94 6.69 -11.76
C LEU A 16 -5.48 6.35 -10.39
N ASN A 17 -4.59 5.99 -9.48
CA ASN A 17 -4.88 5.75 -8.08
C ASN A 17 -4.02 6.68 -7.24
N LEU A 18 -4.65 7.48 -6.39
CA LEU A 18 -4.00 8.36 -5.43
C LEU A 18 -4.48 7.99 -4.03
N GLY A 19 -3.58 7.99 -3.07
CA GLY A 19 -3.89 7.70 -1.68
C GLY A 19 -3.02 8.52 -0.75
N ALA A 20 -3.62 9.07 0.31
CA ALA A 20 -2.89 9.69 1.41
C ALA A 20 -3.52 9.25 2.73
N SER A 21 -2.70 8.98 3.75
CA SER A 21 -3.18 8.69 5.09
C SER A 21 -2.24 9.24 6.16
N MET A 22 -2.83 9.53 7.32
CA MET A 22 -2.11 9.90 8.53
C MET A 22 -2.67 9.12 9.71
N THR A 23 -1.78 8.62 10.56
CA THR A 23 -2.15 7.97 11.82
C THR A 23 -1.47 8.70 12.95
N TYR A 24 -2.28 9.18 13.88
CA TYR A 24 -1.85 9.77 15.14
C TYR A 24 -2.14 8.78 16.27
N GLY A 25 -1.14 8.46 17.09
CA GLY A 25 -1.29 7.60 18.25
C GLY A 25 -0.52 8.13 19.46
N GLU A 26 -1.14 8.06 20.63
CA GLU A 26 -0.48 8.31 21.91
C GLU A 26 -0.24 6.97 22.61
N SER A 27 1.01 6.73 23.01
CA SER A 27 1.36 5.61 23.90
C SER A 27 1.84 6.21 25.22
N THR A 28 1.36 5.65 26.32
CA THR A 28 1.51 6.12 27.71
C THR A 28 2.90 6.68 28.03
N GLY A 29 3.01 8.02 28.00
CA GLY A 29 4.11 8.79 28.60
C GLY A 29 5.32 9.12 27.72
N VAL A 30 5.42 8.63 26.48
CA VAL A 30 6.58 8.93 25.60
C VAL A 30 6.16 9.04 24.14
N LYS A 31 6.38 10.24 23.58
CA LYS A 31 6.43 10.62 22.14
C LYS A 31 5.14 10.39 21.34
N ASN A 32 4.63 11.49 20.75
CA ASN A 32 3.60 11.42 19.72
C ASN A 32 4.08 10.52 18.57
N VAL A 33 3.25 9.55 18.20
CA VAL A 33 3.50 8.70 17.04
C VAL A 33 2.75 9.29 15.86
N ASP A 34 3.50 9.83 14.91
CA ASP A 34 2.98 10.35 13.67
C ASP A 34 3.43 9.48 12.49
N ASN A 35 2.49 8.79 11.87
CA ASN A 35 2.74 8.03 10.64
C ASN A 35 2.03 8.71 9.47
N TYR A 36 2.76 9.00 8.41
CA TYR A 36 2.21 9.59 7.19
C TYR A 36 2.51 8.69 6.00
N SER A 37 1.53 8.50 5.13
CA SER A 37 1.74 7.82 3.86
C SER A 37 1.06 8.57 2.73
N ALA A 38 1.73 8.62 1.59
CA ALA A 38 1.19 9.11 0.33
C ALA A 38 1.60 8.13 -0.78
N SER A 39 0.70 7.90 -1.71
CA SER A 39 0.91 7.02 -2.85
C SER A 39 0.21 7.55 -4.09
N GLY A 40 0.85 7.36 -5.24
CA GLY A 40 0.30 7.64 -6.54
C GLY A 40 0.70 6.55 -7.51
N GLN A 41 -0.26 6.00 -8.25
CA GLN A 41 -0.02 4.99 -9.26
C GLN A 41 -0.80 5.34 -10.53
N TYR A 42 -0.08 5.46 -11.64
CA TYR A 42 -0.64 5.62 -12.96
C TYR A 42 -0.40 4.36 -13.78
N ASN A 43 -1.46 3.81 -14.36
CA ASN A 43 -1.43 2.63 -15.22
C ASN A 43 -1.99 3.00 -16.60
N ARG A 44 -1.31 2.60 -17.66
CA ARG A 44 -1.77 2.63 -19.04
C ARG A 44 -2.04 1.21 -19.51
N LEU A 45 -3.28 0.92 -19.87
CA LEU A 45 -3.69 -0.34 -20.47
C LEU A 45 -3.21 -0.41 -21.92
N PHE A 46 -2.48 -1.46 -22.25
CA PHE A 46 -2.09 -1.79 -23.62
C PHE A 46 -3.10 -2.76 -24.27
N SER A 47 -3.82 -3.51 -23.45
CA SER A 47 -4.95 -4.36 -23.82
C SER A 47 -5.94 -4.40 -22.65
N ASP A 48 -7.01 -5.17 -22.77
CA ASP A 48 -7.98 -5.31 -21.68
C ASP A 48 -7.37 -5.86 -20.38
N ARG A 49 -6.28 -6.62 -20.47
CA ARG A 49 -5.66 -7.30 -19.32
C ARG A 49 -4.22 -6.88 -19.04
N VAL A 50 -3.49 -6.35 -20.01
CA VAL A 50 -2.08 -5.95 -19.83
C VAL A 50 -1.99 -4.45 -19.65
N TYR A 51 -1.25 -4.01 -18.64
CA TYR A 51 -0.96 -2.61 -18.40
C TYR A 51 0.49 -2.39 -18.01
N GLY A 52 0.98 -1.17 -18.24
CA GLY A 52 2.25 -0.68 -17.74
C GLY A 52 2.04 0.62 -17.00
N GLY A 53 2.88 0.92 -16.02
CA GLY A 53 2.63 2.05 -15.15
C GLY A 53 3.84 2.51 -14.36
N LEU A 54 3.59 3.50 -13.52
CA LEU A 54 4.54 4.04 -12.57
C LEU A 54 3.83 4.20 -11.23
N LYS A 55 4.44 3.63 -10.18
CA LYS A 55 4.01 3.79 -8.79
C LYS A 55 5.04 4.63 -8.03
N LEU A 56 4.55 5.61 -7.29
CA LEU A 56 5.30 6.45 -6.37
C LEU A 56 4.71 6.26 -4.98
N THR A 57 5.57 6.04 -3.98
CA THR A 57 5.15 6.04 -2.58
C THR A 57 6.09 6.89 -1.74
N ALA A 58 5.52 7.61 -0.78
CA ALA A 58 6.24 8.36 0.23
C ALA A 58 5.66 7.98 1.59
N THR A 59 6.50 7.50 2.50
CA THR A 59 6.08 7.09 3.83
C THR A 59 7.00 7.65 4.89
N LYS A 60 6.44 8.08 6.01
CA LYS A 60 7.15 8.41 7.25
C LYS A 60 6.51 7.60 8.36
N ASP A 61 7.32 6.94 9.17
CA ASP A 61 6.85 6.07 10.24
C ASP A 61 7.76 6.19 11.47
N ASP A 62 7.28 6.93 12.47
CA ASP A 62 8.04 7.20 13.70
C ASP A 62 8.14 5.94 14.59
N ILE A 63 7.19 4.98 14.48
CA ILE A 63 7.28 3.67 15.15
C ILE A 63 8.40 2.85 14.53
N ALA A 64 8.57 2.86 13.22
CA ALA A 64 9.64 2.12 12.56
C ALA A 64 11.01 2.82 12.65
N ASN A 65 11.08 4.02 13.25
CA ASN A 65 12.23 4.93 13.20
C ASN A 65 12.63 5.26 11.75
N LEU A 66 11.60 5.43 10.89
CA LEU A 66 11.72 5.72 9.48
C LEU A 66 11.37 7.19 9.25
N ASP A 67 12.40 8.03 9.16
CA ASP A 67 12.23 9.48 8.97
C ASP A 67 11.52 9.77 7.64
N TYR A 68 11.93 9.07 6.59
CA TYR A 68 11.25 9.04 5.31
C TYR A 68 11.65 7.81 4.49
N ARG A 69 10.75 7.36 3.61
CA ARG A 69 11.03 6.44 2.52
C ARG A 69 10.26 6.88 1.29
N PHE A 70 10.99 7.12 0.21
CA PHE A 70 10.44 7.39 -1.11
C PHE A 70 10.75 6.21 -2.02
N THR A 71 9.74 5.69 -2.71
CA THR A 71 9.91 4.60 -3.66
C THR A 71 9.35 5.00 -5.01
N ILE A 72 10.16 4.83 -6.05
CA ILE A 72 9.76 4.97 -7.45
C ILE A 72 9.79 3.58 -8.06
N SER A 73 8.69 3.13 -8.69
CA SER A 73 8.64 1.80 -9.30
C SER A 73 7.87 1.83 -10.61
N PRO A 74 8.55 1.86 -11.77
CA PRO A 74 7.91 1.49 -13.02
C PRO A 74 7.51 0.01 -12.95
N LEU A 75 6.35 -0.32 -13.51
CA LEU A 75 5.76 -1.64 -13.39
C LEU A 75 5.07 -2.06 -14.69
N ALA A 76 4.99 -3.37 -14.89
CA ALA A 76 4.07 -4.01 -15.81
C ALA A 76 3.15 -4.91 -15.00
N GLY A 77 1.88 -4.97 -15.39
CA GLY A 77 0.88 -5.77 -14.70
C GLY A 77 -0.07 -6.48 -15.64
N TYR A 78 -0.67 -7.53 -15.11
CA TYR A 78 -1.61 -8.39 -15.81
C TYR A 78 -2.82 -8.66 -14.91
N TYR A 79 -4.01 -8.42 -15.44
CA TYR A 79 -5.26 -8.86 -14.83
C TYR A 79 -5.53 -10.32 -15.20
N PHE A 80 -5.39 -11.22 -14.23
CA PHE A 80 -5.81 -12.62 -14.36
C PHE A 80 -7.33 -12.74 -14.39
N ILE A 81 -8.01 -11.96 -13.55
CA ILE A 81 -9.46 -11.86 -13.48
C ILE A 81 -9.83 -10.38 -13.56
N LYS A 82 -10.75 -10.02 -14.46
CA LYS A 82 -11.20 -8.64 -14.65
C LYS A 82 -12.69 -8.60 -14.94
N ASP A 83 -13.47 -8.86 -13.90
CA ASP A 83 -14.93 -8.84 -13.95
C ASP A 83 -15.49 -7.70 -13.08
N ALA A 84 -16.81 -7.47 -13.18
CA ALA A 84 -17.49 -6.44 -12.40
C ALA A 84 -17.48 -6.74 -10.89
N THR A 85 -17.46 -8.03 -10.53
CA THR A 85 -17.49 -8.53 -9.15
C THR A 85 -16.11 -8.89 -8.62
N THR A 86 -15.24 -9.47 -9.44
CA THR A 86 -13.93 -9.97 -9.02
C THR A 86 -12.83 -9.43 -9.91
N GLN A 87 -11.77 -8.91 -9.30
CA GLN A 87 -10.56 -8.49 -9.98
C GLN A 87 -9.36 -9.13 -9.29
N LEU A 88 -8.49 -9.76 -10.07
CA LEU A 88 -7.21 -10.29 -9.62
C LEU A 88 -6.16 -9.83 -10.60
N SER A 89 -5.13 -9.16 -10.08
CA SER A 89 -4.00 -8.70 -10.87
C SER A 89 -2.69 -8.97 -10.15
N ALA A 90 -1.65 -9.23 -10.92
CA ALA A 90 -0.29 -9.12 -10.43
C ALA A 90 0.48 -8.08 -11.25
N GLU A 91 1.44 -7.45 -10.60
CA GLU A 91 2.32 -6.45 -11.18
C GLU A 91 3.75 -6.71 -10.73
N ALA A 92 4.69 -6.50 -11.63
CA ALA A 92 6.11 -6.62 -11.34
C ALA A 92 6.89 -5.51 -12.04
N GLY A 93 7.98 -5.08 -11.43
CA GLY A 93 8.87 -4.09 -12.03
C GLY A 93 10.00 -3.68 -11.11
N PRO A 94 11.04 -3.02 -11.64
CA PRO A 94 12.10 -2.51 -10.80
C PRO A 94 11.55 -1.41 -9.88
N SER A 95 12.23 -1.21 -8.76
CA SER A 95 11.94 -0.14 -7.82
C SER A 95 13.23 0.52 -7.38
N TYR A 96 13.21 1.82 -7.14
CA TYR A 96 14.30 2.54 -6.51
C TYR A 96 13.78 3.11 -5.20
N VAL A 97 14.38 2.67 -4.09
CA VAL A 97 14.00 3.06 -2.73
C VAL A 97 15.06 4.01 -2.20
N ILE A 98 14.63 5.15 -1.68
CA ILE A 98 15.46 6.14 -0.99
C ILE A 98 14.86 6.26 0.41
N GLU A 99 15.62 5.90 1.43
CA GLU A 99 15.14 5.90 2.80
C GLU A 99 16.17 6.48 3.77
N ASN A 100 15.66 7.10 4.83
CA ASN A 100 16.45 7.36 6.03
C ASN A 100 15.85 6.56 7.17
N LEU A 101 16.56 5.52 7.58
CA LEU A 101 16.13 4.59 8.61
C LEU A 101 17.10 4.67 9.78
N GLY A 102 16.61 5.15 10.92
CA GLY A 102 17.41 5.33 12.15
C GLY A 102 18.59 6.27 11.99
N GLY A 103 18.45 7.35 11.21
CA GLY A 103 19.50 8.34 10.96
C GLY A 103 20.52 7.94 9.87
N ALA A 104 20.38 6.76 9.26
CA ALA A 104 21.22 6.34 8.14
C ALA A 104 20.46 6.49 6.81
N SER A 105 20.94 7.42 5.98
CA SER A 105 20.45 7.57 4.60
C SER A 105 20.97 6.43 3.71
N ARG A 106 20.07 5.80 2.98
CA ARG A 106 20.36 4.70 2.05
C ARG A 106 19.50 4.85 0.80
N SER A 107 20.06 4.46 -0.33
CA SER A 107 19.30 4.24 -1.54
C SER A 107 19.70 2.94 -2.20
N TYR A 108 18.73 2.23 -2.77
CA TYR A 108 18.96 0.92 -3.37
C TYR A 108 17.94 0.61 -4.47
N ALA A 109 18.38 -0.21 -5.41
CA ALA A 109 17.48 -0.82 -6.38
C ALA A 109 16.86 -2.09 -5.80
N GLY A 110 15.57 -2.24 -6.00
CA GLY A 110 14.77 -3.40 -5.65
C GLY A 110 14.01 -3.94 -6.86
N LEU A 111 13.52 -5.16 -6.73
CA LEU A 111 12.50 -5.69 -7.62
C LEU A 111 11.19 -5.68 -6.84
N ARG A 112 10.14 -5.06 -7.37
CA ARG A 112 8.81 -5.05 -6.77
C ARG A 112 7.94 -6.08 -7.46
N VAL A 113 7.29 -6.92 -6.67
CA VAL A 113 6.22 -7.83 -7.09
C VAL A 113 5.00 -7.53 -6.24
N GLY A 114 3.87 -7.28 -6.86
CA GLY A 114 2.61 -6.95 -6.20
C GLY A 114 1.49 -7.83 -6.71
N GLU A 115 0.59 -8.21 -5.81
CA GLU A 115 -0.68 -8.86 -6.10
C GLU A 115 -1.80 -7.97 -5.54
N ARG A 116 -2.88 -7.83 -6.30
CA ARG A 116 -4.09 -7.13 -5.87
C ARG A 116 -5.31 -7.96 -6.22
N PHE A 117 -6.08 -8.29 -5.20
CA PHE A 117 -7.34 -8.99 -5.30
C PHE A 117 -8.46 -8.09 -4.75
N GLU A 118 -9.58 -8.02 -5.46
CA GLU A 118 -10.81 -7.39 -4.99
C GLU A 118 -11.99 -8.31 -5.35
N HIS A 119 -12.88 -8.52 -4.39
CA HIS A 119 -14.12 -9.26 -4.59
C HIS A 119 -15.29 -8.53 -3.94
N LYS A 120 -16.34 -8.30 -4.72
CA LYS A 120 -17.61 -7.74 -4.26
C LYS A 120 -18.59 -8.88 -4.02
N PHE A 121 -18.98 -9.08 -2.78
CA PHE A 121 -20.03 -10.04 -2.40
C PHE A 121 -21.42 -9.50 -2.74
N SER A 122 -21.59 -8.18 -2.65
CA SER A 122 -22.81 -7.46 -3.00
C SER A 122 -22.48 -5.99 -3.28
N ASP A 123 -23.49 -5.18 -3.62
CA ASP A 123 -23.34 -3.73 -3.72
C ASP A 123 -22.98 -3.07 -2.38
N SER A 124 -23.25 -3.76 -1.27
CA SER A 124 -22.99 -3.28 0.09
C SER A 124 -21.76 -3.90 0.74
N ALA A 125 -21.15 -4.95 0.18
CA ALA A 125 -20.03 -5.64 0.81
C ALA A 125 -18.92 -5.96 -0.19
N LYS A 126 -17.70 -5.52 0.12
CA LYS A 126 -16.50 -5.86 -0.63
C LYS A 126 -15.36 -6.26 0.28
N LEU A 127 -14.49 -7.10 -0.26
CA LEU A 127 -13.21 -7.47 0.31
C LEU A 127 -12.11 -7.14 -0.70
N TRP A 128 -10.99 -6.63 -0.20
CA TRP A 128 -9.78 -6.49 -1.00
C TRP A 128 -8.59 -7.02 -0.22
N GLN A 129 -7.60 -7.46 -0.98
CA GLN A 129 -6.35 -7.94 -0.46
C GLN A 129 -5.24 -7.44 -1.38
N THR A 130 -4.14 -6.98 -0.79
CA THR A 130 -2.92 -6.67 -1.52
C THR A 130 -1.74 -7.33 -0.84
N ALA A 131 -0.87 -7.93 -1.64
CA ALA A 131 0.43 -8.41 -1.18
C ALA A 131 1.52 -7.73 -2.01
N GLU A 132 2.58 -7.27 -1.38
CA GLU A 132 3.69 -6.60 -2.05
C GLU A 132 5.01 -7.10 -1.48
N PHE A 133 5.89 -7.56 -2.36
CA PHE A 133 7.20 -8.07 -2.02
C PHE A 133 8.26 -7.26 -2.77
N ILE A 134 9.21 -6.68 -2.03
CA ILE A 134 10.26 -5.82 -2.56
C ILE A 134 11.64 -6.28 -2.06
N PRO A 135 12.25 -7.30 -2.68
CA PRO A 135 13.65 -7.66 -2.44
C PRO A 135 14.62 -6.62 -3.01
N GLN A 136 15.73 -6.39 -2.31
CA GLN A 136 16.87 -5.63 -2.81
C GLN A 136 17.63 -6.47 -3.84
N VAL A 137 17.96 -5.88 -5.00
CA VAL A 137 18.61 -6.60 -6.10
C VAL A 137 20.06 -6.94 -5.79
N ASP A 138 20.77 -6.07 -5.08
CA ASP A 138 22.16 -6.29 -4.66
C ASP A 138 22.26 -7.23 -3.45
N ARG A 139 21.19 -7.35 -2.65
CA ARG A 139 21.14 -8.15 -1.42
C ARG A 139 19.76 -8.78 -1.21
N PHE A 140 19.44 -9.84 -1.95
CA PHE A 140 18.13 -10.53 -1.89
C PHE A 140 17.69 -11.00 -0.49
N ARG A 141 18.62 -11.20 0.46
CA ARG A 141 18.29 -11.48 1.87
C ARG A 141 17.61 -10.30 2.57
N ARG A 142 17.67 -9.10 1.99
CA ARG A 142 16.98 -7.89 2.42
C ARG A 142 15.76 -7.68 1.53
N TYR A 143 14.60 -7.78 2.13
CA TYR A 143 13.32 -7.55 1.50
C TYR A 143 12.33 -6.85 2.43
N LEU A 144 11.38 -6.18 1.81
CA LEU A 144 10.15 -5.69 2.43
C LEU A 144 9.00 -6.56 1.95
N PHE A 145 8.10 -6.92 2.85
CA PHE A 145 6.86 -7.59 2.52
C PHE A 145 5.71 -6.84 3.19
N ASN A 146 4.75 -6.37 2.40
CA ASN A 146 3.58 -5.65 2.87
C ASN A 146 2.34 -6.44 2.47
N PHE A 147 1.51 -6.76 3.45
CA PHE A 147 0.23 -7.42 3.25
C PHE A 147 -0.88 -6.55 3.82
N GLU A 148 -1.97 -6.43 3.08
CA GLU A 148 -3.18 -5.76 3.52
C GLU A 148 -4.38 -6.63 3.16
N LEU A 149 -5.28 -6.81 4.13
CA LEU A 149 -6.59 -7.44 3.94
C LEU A 149 -7.63 -6.50 4.52
N GLY A 150 -8.60 -6.12 3.69
CA GLY A 150 -9.65 -5.20 4.10
C GLY A 150 -11.04 -5.67 3.72
N VAL A 151 -12.00 -5.30 4.56
CA VAL A 151 -13.43 -5.48 4.32
C VAL A 151 -14.13 -4.14 4.47
N ASP A 152 -15.09 -3.88 3.58
CA ASP A 152 -15.90 -2.66 3.55
C ASP A 152 -17.36 -3.05 3.43
N ALA A 153 -18.15 -2.63 4.41
CA ALA A 153 -19.59 -2.86 4.50
C ALA A 153 -20.32 -1.51 4.49
N SER A 154 -21.03 -1.21 3.41
CA SER A 154 -21.86 -0.01 3.26
C SER A 154 -23.06 -0.07 4.22
N ILE A 155 -23.18 0.92 5.12
CA ILE A 155 -24.39 1.15 5.92
C ILE A 155 -25.38 1.97 5.11
N THR A 156 -24.90 3.00 4.42
CA THR A 156 -25.68 3.88 3.55
C THR A 156 -24.96 4.05 2.22
N LYS A 157 -25.55 4.80 1.28
CA LYS A 157 -24.90 5.12 -0.01
C LYS A 157 -23.58 5.89 0.17
N GLN A 158 -23.43 6.64 1.27
CA GLN A 158 -22.28 7.50 1.52
C GLN A 158 -21.41 7.02 2.69
N VAL A 159 -21.89 6.11 3.54
CA VAL A 159 -21.19 5.69 4.76
C VAL A 159 -20.96 4.18 4.75
N SER A 160 -19.72 3.79 5.02
CA SER A 160 -19.28 2.39 5.07
C SER A 160 -18.45 2.13 6.33
N LEU A 161 -18.65 0.98 6.96
CA LEU A 161 -17.75 0.45 7.97
C LEU A 161 -16.60 -0.26 7.29
N ARG A 162 -15.41 -0.03 7.80
CA ARG A 162 -14.19 -0.61 7.28
C ARG A 162 -13.37 -1.25 8.39
N ALA A 163 -12.88 -2.44 8.12
CA ALA A 163 -11.84 -3.08 8.91
C ALA A 163 -10.69 -3.48 7.98
N VAL A 164 -9.47 -3.12 8.35
CA VAL A 164 -8.25 -3.37 7.58
C VAL A 164 -7.21 -3.98 8.51
N LEU A 165 -6.72 -5.16 8.14
CA LEU A 165 -5.55 -5.78 8.73
C LEU A 165 -4.35 -5.48 7.82
N GLN A 166 -3.31 -4.90 8.39
CA GLN A 166 -2.03 -4.68 7.71
C GLN A 166 -0.94 -5.47 8.42
N ASP A 167 -0.04 -6.06 7.64
CA ASP A 167 1.15 -6.73 8.12
C ASP A 167 2.35 -6.25 7.30
N ASN A 168 3.24 -5.49 7.94
CA ASN A 168 4.44 -4.97 7.30
C ASN A 168 5.65 -5.65 7.90
N TYR A 169 6.33 -6.43 7.07
CA TYR A 169 7.54 -7.14 7.41
C TYR A 169 8.76 -6.48 6.76
N ASN A 170 9.74 -6.11 7.60
CA ASN A 170 11.05 -5.66 7.18
C ASN A 170 12.11 -6.61 7.71
N SER A 171 12.77 -7.33 6.80
CA SER A 171 13.89 -8.24 7.13
C SER A 171 15.10 -7.53 7.75
N GLN A 172 15.23 -6.21 7.59
CA GLN A 172 16.26 -5.39 8.23
C GLN A 172 15.65 -4.18 8.94
N PRO A 173 15.01 -4.39 10.11
CA PRO A 173 14.41 -3.30 10.87
C PRO A 173 15.50 -2.38 11.45
N ALA A 174 15.10 -1.16 11.83
CA ALA A 174 15.99 -0.27 12.60
C ALA A 174 16.42 -0.94 13.91
N VAL A 175 17.60 -0.54 14.43
CA VAL A 175 18.11 -1.09 15.70
C VAL A 175 17.07 -0.91 16.80
N GLY A 176 16.71 -2.00 17.48
CA GLY A 176 15.71 -2.02 18.54
C GLY A 176 14.24 -2.12 18.07
N ARG A 177 13.98 -2.31 16.77
CA ARG A 177 12.61 -2.51 16.23
C ARG A 177 12.36 -3.95 15.81
N LYS A 178 11.10 -4.39 15.90
CA LYS A 178 10.66 -5.71 15.44
C LYS A 178 10.67 -5.76 13.91
N ALA A 179 10.96 -6.93 13.37
CA ALA A 179 10.89 -7.17 11.92
C ALA A 179 9.44 -7.16 11.40
N ASN A 180 8.46 -7.42 12.26
CA ASN A 180 7.04 -7.49 11.89
C ASN A 180 6.21 -6.42 12.63
N ASP A 181 5.38 -5.69 11.90
CA ASP A 181 4.39 -4.73 12.41
C ASP A 181 2.99 -5.08 11.91
N ILE A 182 2.18 -5.66 12.79
CA ILE A 182 0.78 -6.01 12.53
C ILE A 182 -0.12 -4.91 13.08
N ARG A 183 -1.00 -4.38 12.22
CA ARG A 183 -1.95 -3.32 12.58
C ARG A 183 -3.37 -3.71 12.19
N LEU A 184 -4.30 -3.55 13.13
CA LEU A 184 -5.72 -3.64 12.87
C LEU A 184 -6.33 -2.24 12.93
N ILE A 185 -6.90 -1.80 11.82
CA ILE A 185 -7.51 -0.48 11.67
C ILE A 185 -9.00 -0.69 11.44
N THR A 186 -9.83 -0.16 12.32
CA THR A 186 -11.27 -0.08 12.12
C THR A 186 -11.71 1.37 12.01
N GLY A 187 -12.68 1.65 11.16
CA GLY A 187 -13.12 3.01 10.93
C GLY A 187 -14.34 3.14 10.05
N VAL A 188 -14.74 4.39 9.84
CA VAL A 188 -15.86 4.76 8.97
C VAL A 188 -15.27 5.42 7.72
N ALA A 189 -15.65 4.92 6.55
CA ALA A 189 -15.28 5.51 5.26
C ALA A 189 -16.49 6.26 4.68
N TYR A 190 -16.27 7.50 4.27
CA TYR A 190 -17.25 8.32 3.56
C TYR A 190 -16.98 8.27 2.05
N LYS A 191 -18.01 7.94 1.27
CA LYS A 191 -17.98 7.89 -0.21
C LYS A 191 -18.62 9.17 -0.74
N PHE A 192 -17.82 9.96 -1.48
CA PHE A 192 -18.26 11.18 -2.17
C PHE A 192 -18.87 10.85 -3.53
#